data_AF-A0A8S9TZD0-F1
#
_entry.id   AF-A0A8S9TZD0-F1
#
_cell.length_a   1.000
_cell.length_b   1.000
_cell.length_c   1.000
_cell.angle_alpha   90.00
_cell.angle_beta   90.00
_cell.angle_gamma   90.00
#
_symmetry.space_group_name_H-M   'P 1'
#
loop_
_entity.id
_entity.type
_entity.pdbx_description
1 polymer ?
#
loop_
_entity_poly.entity_id
_entity_poly.type
_entity_poly.pdbx_seq_one_letter_code
_entity_poly.pdbx_strand_id
1 'polypeptide(L)'
;MELTQELVKKKIDLLEQQKAKSTKLNDLFDAPGGFNDVSRKTCKNLEAAITASKRPGYFSYYEQPEHAKNAVRSGEVQRLQEQILQLQKQIDQLTVKIEKSADGQDMGHTETTITSLKHWLATYGMPKQQSISDLYTVFTPDRKVYG
;
A
#
# COMPACT_ATOMS: atom_id res chain seq x y z
N MET A 1 -17.88 13.94 -0.19
CA MET A 1 -17.55 13.24 1.07
C MET A 1 -17.96 11.78 1.02
N GLU A 2 -19.13 11.43 0.45
CA GLU A 2 -19.60 10.03 0.38
C GLU A 2 -18.75 9.13 -0.54
N LEU A 3 -18.33 9.63 -1.72
CA LEU A 3 -17.54 8.85 -2.69
C LEU A 3 -16.18 8.39 -2.13
N THR A 4 -15.48 9.23 -1.37
CA THR A 4 -14.19 8.88 -0.77
C THR A 4 -14.34 7.85 0.34
N GLN A 5 -15.42 7.95 1.14
CA GLN A 5 -15.75 6.94 2.16
C GLN A 5 -16.10 5.58 1.53
N GLU A 6 -16.84 5.57 0.42
CA GLU A 6 -17.13 4.35 -0.33
C GLU A 6 -15.86 3.69 -0.91
N LEU A 7 -14.94 4.49 -1.48
CA LEU A 7 -13.67 3.98 -2.00
C LEU A 7 -12.79 3.39 -0.89
N VAL A 8 -12.74 4.04 0.27
CA VAL A 8 -12.01 3.53 1.44
C VAL A 8 -12.62 2.23 1.96
N LYS A 9 -13.96 2.15 2.07
CA LYS A 9 -14.66 0.93 2.47
C LYS A 9 -14.34 -0.23 1.51
N LYS A 10 -14.40 0.01 0.20
CA LYS A 10 -14.06 -0.98 -0.81
C LYS A 10 -12.60 -1.44 -0.72
N LYS A 11 -11.66 -0.54 -0.39
CA LYS A 11 -10.26 -0.90 -0.14
C LYS A 11 -10.11 -1.82 1.07
N ILE A 12 -10.84 -1.56 2.16
CA ILE A 12 -10.85 -2.40 3.36
C ILE A 12 -11.35 -3.81 3.03
N ASP A 13 -12.46 -3.92 2.30
CA ASP A 13 -13.03 -5.21 1.90
C ASP A 13 -12.05 -6.03 1.05
N LEU A 14 -11.33 -5.38 0.12
CA LEU A 14 -10.32 -6.05 -0.71
C LEU A 14 -9.07 -6.46 0.08
N LEU A 15 -8.65 -5.67 1.05
CA LEU A 15 -7.56 -6.02 1.97
C LEU A 15 -7.93 -7.23 2.83
N GLU A 16 -9.18 -7.31 3.30
CA GLU A 16 -9.67 -8.46 4.04
C GLU A 16 -9.68 -9.73 3.17
N GLN A 17 -10.13 -9.63 1.92
CA GLN A 17 -10.07 -10.74 0.97
C GLN A 17 -8.62 -11.19 0.68
N GLN A 18 -7.69 -10.24 0.55
CA GLN A 18 -6.28 -10.54 0.36
C GLN A 18 -5.70 -11.26 1.59
N LYS A 19 -6.01 -10.76 2.79
CA LYS A 19 -5.59 -11.37 4.05
C LYS A 19 -6.10 -12.80 4.16
N ALA A 20 -7.39 -13.05 3.89
CA ALA A 20 -7.97 -14.39 3.95
C ALA A 20 -7.26 -15.38 3.02
N LYS A 21 -6.95 -14.96 1.78
CA LYS A 21 -6.19 -15.79 0.83
C LYS A 21 -4.75 -16.01 1.26
N SER A 22 -4.10 -14.99 1.83
CA SER A 22 -2.74 -15.09 2.35
C SER A 22 -2.66 -16.00 3.57
N THR A 23 -3.62 -15.96 4.49
CA THR A 23 -3.72 -16.89 5.62
C THR A 23 -3.88 -18.32 5.11
N LYS A 24 -4.78 -18.56 4.16
CA LYS A 24 -4.95 -19.89 3.56
C LYS A 24 -3.67 -20.39 2.89
N LEU A 25 -2.93 -19.52 2.21
CA LEU A 25 -1.63 -19.85 1.63
C LEU A 25 -0.63 -20.23 2.75
N ASN A 26 -0.56 -19.45 3.81
CA ASN A 26 0.34 -19.71 4.94
C ASN A 26 0.02 -21.04 5.63
N ASP A 27 -1.25 -21.37 5.80
CA ASP A 27 -1.69 -22.64 6.37
C ASP A 27 -1.20 -23.82 5.54
N LEU A 28 -1.18 -23.74 4.20
CA LEU A 28 -0.63 -24.80 3.35
C LEU A 28 0.87 -25.05 3.58
N PHE A 29 1.62 -24.03 3.98
CA PHE A 29 3.05 -24.12 4.24
C PHE A 29 3.36 -24.56 5.67
N ASP A 30 2.71 -23.94 6.66
CA ASP A 30 3.09 -24.04 8.08
C ASP A 30 2.22 -24.98 8.92
N ALA A 31 1.06 -25.42 8.42
CA ALA A 31 0.25 -26.40 9.14
C ALA A 31 1.04 -27.70 9.38
N PRO A 32 0.67 -28.50 10.39
CA PRO A 32 1.24 -29.83 10.58
C PRO A 32 1.09 -30.70 9.32
N GLY A 33 2.21 -31.18 8.77
CA GLY A 33 2.22 -31.87 7.48
C GLY A 33 2.03 -30.97 6.25
N GLY A 34 2.17 -29.65 6.42
CA GLY A 34 2.27 -28.69 5.33
C GLY A 34 3.61 -28.77 4.61
N PHE A 35 3.78 -27.98 3.55
CA PHE A 35 4.93 -28.10 2.65
C PHE A 35 6.28 -27.94 3.34
N ASN A 36 6.40 -27.08 4.36
CA ASN A 36 7.65 -26.88 5.07
C ASN A 36 8.07 -28.12 5.88
N ASP A 37 7.11 -28.78 6.54
CA ASP A 37 7.36 -30.01 7.28
C ASP A 37 7.64 -31.19 6.34
N VAL A 38 6.85 -31.33 5.28
CA VAL A 38 7.05 -32.37 4.24
C VAL A 38 8.42 -32.24 3.60
N SER A 39 8.85 -31.03 3.25
CA SER A 39 10.17 -30.75 2.68
C SER A 39 11.29 -31.18 3.63
N ARG A 40 11.25 -30.73 4.89
CA ARG A 40 12.24 -31.12 5.91
C ARG A 40 12.31 -32.63 6.10
N LYS A 41 11.18 -33.32 6.20
CA LYS A 41 11.13 -34.77 6.36
C LYS A 41 11.65 -35.50 5.12
N THR A 42 11.33 -35.01 3.92
CA THR A 42 11.84 -35.56 2.67
C THR A 42 13.37 -35.41 2.57
N CYS A 43 13.93 -34.26 2.95
CA CYS A 43 15.39 -34.07 3.00
C CYS A 43 16.07 -35.05 3.97
N LYS A 44 15.54 -35.20 5.19
CA LYS A 44 16.05 -36.21 6.16
C LYS A 44 15.95 -37.64 5.63
N ASN A 45 14.89 -37.92 4.87
CA ASN A 45 14.69 -39.22 4.25
C ASN A 45 15.76 -39.53 3.20
N LEU A 46 16.14 -38.52 2.40
CA LEU A 46 17.21 -38.62 1.42
C LEU A 46 18.58 -38.80 2.10
N GLU A 47 18.85 -38.07 3.17
CA GLU A 47 20.07 -38.24 3.99
C GLU A 47 20.16 -39.65 4.58
N ALA A 48 19.04 -40.18 5.08
CA ALA A 48 18.94 -41.55 5.57
C ALA A 48 19.17 -42.57 4.46
N ALA A 49 18.61 -42.36 3.26
CA ALA A 49 18.84 -43.22 2.09
C ALA A 49 20.32 -43.27 1.69
N ILE A 50 21.01 -42.12 1.71
CA ILE A 50 22.45 -42.04 1.42
C ILE A 50 23.26 -42.82 2.46
N THR A 51 22.89 -42.70 3.74
CA THR A 51 23.55 -43.43 4.82
C THR A 51 23.28 -44.93 4.75
N ALA A 52 22.04 -45.33 4.49
CA ALA A 52 21.63 -46.73 4.35
C ALA A 52 22.29 -47.40 3.13
N SER A 53 22.50 -46.67 2.04
CA SER A 53 23.28 -47.14 0.89
C SER A 53 24.73 -47.54 1.30
N LYS A 54 25.30 -46.85 2.29
CA LYS A 54 26.64 -47.18 2.83
C LYS A 54 26.63 -48.33 3.84
N ARG A 55 25.49 -48.60 4.50
CA ARG A 55 25.30 -49.67 5.49
C ARG A 55 23.89 -50.26 5.35
N PRO A 56 23.69 -51.27 4.49
CA PRO A 56 22.37 -51.78 4.19
C PRO A 56 21.73 -52.40 5.44
N GLY A 57 20.50 -51.98 5.73
CA GLY A 57 19.67 -52.41 6.85
C GLY A 57 18.21 -51.98 6.62
N TYR A 58 17.29 -52.43 7.47
CA TYR A 58 15.88 -52.05 7.35
C TYR A 58 15.66 -50.58 7.75
N PHE A 59 15.16 -49.77 6.83
CA PHE A 59 14.77 -48.38 7.08
C PHE A 59 13.37 -48.12 6.51
N SER A 60 12.49 -47.52 7.31
CA SER A 60 11.17 -47.08 6.86
C SER A 60 11.27 -45.63 6.42
N TYR A 61 11.05 -45.39 5.13
CA TYR A 61 11.13 -44.07 4.53
C TYR A 61 9.89 -43.25 4.86
N TYR A 62 10.09 -41.95 5.11
CA TYR A 62 8.97 -41.02 5.24
C TYR A 62 8.13 -41.00 3.95
N GLU A 63 6.82 -41.15 4.12
CA GLU A 63 5.84 -41.00 3.03
C GLU A 63 5.11 -39.67 3.15
N GLN A 64 5.01 -38.95 2.02
CA GLN A 64 4.32 -37.67 1.98
C GLN A 64 2.82 -37.86 2.19
N PRO A 65 2.16 -36.99 2.98
CA PRO A 65 0.75 -37.11 3.24
C PRO A 65 -0.09 -36.74 2.02
N GLU A 66 -1.25 -37.39 1.87
CA GLU A 66 -2.10 -37.27 0.68
C GLU A 66 -2.61 -35.84 0.42
N HIS A 67 -2.88 -35.06 1.46
CA HIS A 67 -3.32 -33.66 1.28
C HIS A 67 -2.23 -32.81 0.62
N ALA A 68 -0.95 -33.02 0.94
CA ALA A 68 0.16 -32.30 0.33
C ALA A 68 0.35 -32.70 -1.13
N LYS A 69 0.26 -34.01 -1.44
CA LYS A 69 0.29 -34.50 -2.83
C LYS A 69 -0.85 -33.91 -3.67
N ASN A 70 -2.06 -33.86 -3.11
CA ASN A 70 -3.22 -33.29 -3.76
C ASN A 70 -3.10 -31.76 -3.96
N ALA A 71 -2.54 -31.03 -2.99
CA ALA A 71 -2.30 -29.60 -3.11
C ALA A 71 -1.29 -29.27 -4.23
N VAL A 72 -0.23 -30.08 -4.40
CA VAL A 72 0.69 -29.95 -5.55
C VAL A 72 -0.01 -30.25 -6.86
N ARG A 73 -0.74 -31.38 -6.95
CA ARG A 73 -1.44 -31.80 -8.17
C ARG A 73 -2.49 -30.80 -8.63
N SER A 74 -3.20 -30.18 -7.69
CA SER A 74 -4.25 -29.20 -7.97
C SER A 74 -3.73 -27.81 -8.33
N GLY A 75 -2.44 -27.53 -8.13
CA GLY A 75 -1.87 -26.19 -8.35
C GLY A 75 -2.48 -25.11 -7.46
N GLU A 76 -3.02 -25.48 -6.29
CA GLU A 76 -3.76 -24.56 -5.42
C GLU A 76 -2.89 -23.37 -4.96
N VAL A 77 -1.60 -23.61 -4.70
CA VAL A 77 -0.63 -22.59 -4.30
C VAL A 77 -0.48 -21.53 -5.40
N GLN A 78 -0.25 -21.96 -6.64
CA GLN A 78 -0.10 -21.05 -7.78
C GLN A 78 -1.38 -20.22 -7.99
N ARG A 79 -2.55 -20.87 -7.91
CA ARG A 79 -3.83 -20.18 -8.04
C ARG A 79 -4.05 -19.13 -6.94
N LEU A 80 -3.70 -19.45 -5.68
CA LEU A 80 -3.79 -18.50 -4.57
C LEU A 80 -2.83 -17.31 -4.76
N GLN A 81 -1.60 -17.57 -5.22
CA GLN A 81 -0.62 -16.54 -5.52
C GLN A 81 -1.13 -15.58 -6.61
N GLU A 82 -1.64 -16.12 -7.73
CA GLU A 82 -2.20 -15.30 -8.82
C GLU A 82 -3.37 -14.44 -8.34
N GLN A 83 -4.25 -14.99 -7.50
CA GLN A 83 -5.37 -14.24 -6.92
C GLN A 83 -4.90 -13.12 -5.98
N ILE A 84 -3.88 -13.36 -5.16
CA ILE A 84 -3.30 -12.34 -4.27
C ILE A 84 -2.68 -11.21 -5.10
N LEU A 85 -1.96 -11.54 -6.18
CA LEU A 85 -1.38 -10.54 -7.09
C LEU A 85 -2.45 -9.68 -7.78
N GLN A 86 -3.54 -10.31 -8.23
CA GLN A 86 -4.67 -9.58 -8.83
C GLN A 86 -5.33 -8.63 -7.82
N LEU A 87 -5.55 -9.08 -6.58
CA LEU A 87 -6.09 -8.24 -5.51
C LEU A 87 -5.16 -7.07 -5.17
N GLN A 88 -3.84 -7.32 -5.09
CA GLN A 88 -2.86 -6.25 -4.87
C GLN A 88 -2.97 -5.17 -5.94
N LYS A 89 -3.02 -5.55 -7.22
CA LYS A 89 -3.17 -4.60 -8.33
C LYS A 89 -4.45 -3.77 -8.21
N GLN A 90 -5.56 -4.36 -7.77
CA GLN A 90 -6.81 -3.63 -7.54
C GLN A 90 -6.72 -2.65 -6.36
N ILE A 91 -6.06 -3.06 -5.27
CA ILE A 91 -5.81 -2.22 -4.09
C ILE A 91 -4.93 -1.03 -4.47
N ASP A 92 -3.87 -1.25 -5.25
CA ASP A 92 -2.97 -0.19 -5.71
C ASP A 92 -3.72 0.83 -6.57
N GLN A 93 -4.54 0.35 -7.52
CA GLN A 93 -5.39 1.21 -8.34
C GLN A 93 -6.39 2.04 -7.51
N LEU A 94 -6.99 1.44 -6.47
CA LEU A 94 -7.89 2.17 -5.58
C LEU A 94 -7.14 3.17 -4.71
N THR A 95 -5.95 2.84 -4.25
CA THR A 95 -5.10 3.73 -3.44
C THR A 95 -4.76 4.99 -4.24
N VAL A 96 -4.32 4.83 -5.49
CA VAL A 96 -4.05 5.96 -6.39
C VAL A 96 -5.31 6.81 -6.64
N LYS A 97 -6.50 6.20 -6.74
CA LYS A 97 -7.76 6.95 -6.89
C LYS A 97 -8.12 7.74 -5.63
N ILE A 98 -7.90 7.16 -4.45
CA ILE A 98 -8.14 7.82 -3.17
C ILE A 98 -7.20 9.02 -3.02
N GLU A 99 -5.91 8.84 -3.29
CA GLU A 99 -4.90 9.92 -3.24
C GLU A 99 -5.27 11.07 -4.19
N LYS A 100 -5.56 10.78 -5.46
CA LYS A 100 -5.99 11.81 -6.43
C LYS A 100 -7.28 12.53 -6.03
N SER A 101 -8.20 11.82 -5.36
CA SER A 101 -9.46 12.41 -4.89
C SER A 101 -9.27 13.28 -3.65
N ALA A 102 -8.21 13.02 -2.85
CA ALA A 102 -7.81 13.86 -1.74
C ALA A 102 -7.07 15.11 -2.22
N ASP A 103 -6.13 14.96 -3.18
CA ASP A 103 -5.39 16.09 -3.77
C ASP A 103 -6.30 17.04 -4.58
N GLY A 104 -7.34 16.51 -5.23
CA GLY A 104 -8.34 17.31 -5.94
C GLY A 104 -9.19 18.22 -5.05
N GLN A 105 -9.13 18.07 -3.72
CA GLN A 105 -9.78 18.99 -2.78
C GLN A 105 -8.91 20.21 -2.43
N ASP A 106 -7.61 20.22 -2.78
CA ASP A 106 -6.68 21.29 -2.43
C ASP A 106 -6.36 22.26 -3.60
N MET A 107 -6.98 22.07 -4.77
CA MET A 107 -6.79 22.93 -5.94
C MET A 107 -7.71 24.15 -5.94
N GLY A 108 -7.64 24.91 -4.82
CA GLY A 108 -8.02 26.31 -4.72
C GLY A 108 -6.82 27.27 -4.71
N HIS A 109 -5.60 26.76 -4.86
CA HIS A 109 -4.39 27.58 -5.01
C HIS A 109 -3.63 27.15 -6.24
N THR A 110 -3.98 27.74 -7.38
CA THR A 110 -3.01 27.92 -8.46
C THR A 110 -1.86 28.73 -7.85
N GLU A 111 -0.75 28.07 -7.52
CA GLU A 111 0.53 28.72 -7.29
C GLU A 111 0.96 29.37 -8.62
N THR A 112 0.35 30.51 -8.94
CA THR A 112 0.91 31.40 -9.95
C THR A 112 2.23 31.88 -9.35
N THR A 113 3.36 31.38 -9.85
CA THR A 113 4.67 31.93 -9.49
C THR A 113 4.67 33.41 -9.87
N ILE A 114 4.50 34.27 -8.87
CA ILE A 114 4.31 35.70 -9.10
C ILE A 114 5.68 36.32 -9.36
N THR A 115 6.02 36.44 -10.63
CA THR A 115 7.32 36.95 -11.09
C THR A 115 7.44 38.46 -11.01
N SER A 116 6.34 39.19 -10.80
CA SER A 116 6.37 40.64 -10.60
C SER A 116 5.16 41.16 -9.83
N LEU A 117 5.35 42.30 -9.15
CA LEU A 117 4.28 42.99 -8.43
C LEU A 117 3.10 43.38 -9.34
N LYS A 118 3.37 43.64 -10.62
CA LYS A 118 2.33 43.91 -11.63
C LYS A 118 1.48 42.67 -11.92
N HIS A 119 2.09 41.48 -11.92
CA HIS A 119 1.38 40.22 -12.03
C HIS A 119 0.51 39.98 -10.80
N TRP A 120 1.04 40.26 -9.60
CA TRP A 120 0.29 40.18 -8.34
C TRP A 120 -0.99 41.03 -8.37
N LEU A 121 -0.86 42.30 -8.73
CA LEU A 121 -1.98 43.25 -8.81
C LEU A 121 -3.01 42.89 -9.89
N ALA A 122 -2.60 42.20 -10.95
CA ALA A 122 -3.52 41.70 -11.97
C ALA A 122 -4.29 40.47 -11.48
N THR A 123 -3.65 39.59 -10.71
CA THR A 123 -4.28 38.38 -10.16
C THR A 123 -5.23 38.67 -9.00
N TYR A 124 -4.84 39.56 -8.09
CA TYR A 124 -5.59 39.84 -6.85
C TYR A 124 -6.35 41.17 -6.87
N GLY A 125 -6.25 41.93 -7.97
CA GLY A 125 -6.92 43.21 -8.17
C GLY A 125 -6.06 44.41 -7.73
N MET A 126 -6.22 45.52 -8.45
CA MET A 126 -5.59 46.78 -8.09
C MET A 126 -6.33 47.42 -6.90
N PRO A 127 -5.61 48.02 -5.92
CA PRO A 127 -6.24 48.84 -4.90
C PRO A 127 -7.13 49.88 -5.57
N LYS A 128 -8.41 49.94 -5.18
CA LYS A 128 -9.30 51.02 -5.61
C LYS A 128 -8.61 52.33 -5.24
N GLN A 129 -8.34 53.19 -6.21
CA GLN A 129 -7.81 54.53 -5.95
C GLN A 129 -8.79 55.23 -5.01
N GLN A 130 -8.45 55.29 -3.72
CA GLN A 130 -9.18 56.09 -2.77
C GLN A 130 -8.93 57.54 -3.17
N SER A 131 -10.01 58.27 -3.46
CA SER A 131 -10.00 59.72 -3.58
C SER A 131 -9.23 60.27 -2.37
N ILE A 132 -8.25 61.15 -2.63
CA ILE A 132 -7.15 61.59 -1.75
C ILE A 132 -7.64 62.44 -0.54
N SER A 133 -8.84 62.18 -0.01
CA SER A 133 -9.44 63.01 1.03
C SER A 133 -9.29 62.49 2.45
N ASP A 134 -9.03 61.20 2.69
CA ASP A 134 -8.91 60.68 4.07
C ASP A 134 -7.88 59.55 4.17
N LEU A 135 -6.60 59.93 4.27
CA LEU A 135 -5.56 59.04 4.78
C LEU A 135 -5.79 58.87 6.29
N TYR A 136 -6.25 57.69 6.71
CA TYR A 136 -6.61 57.40 8.11
C TYR A 136 -5.48 57.53 9.13
N THR A 137 -4.22 57.61 8.69
CA THR A 137 -3.05 57.78 9.57
C THR A 137 -2.01 58.68 8.92
N VAL A 138 -1.62 59.74 9.64
CA VAL A 138 -0.52 60.64 9.25
C VAL A 138 0.70 60.29 10.11
N PHE A 139 1.86 60.12 9.48
CA PHE A 139 3.11 60.01 10.22
C PHE A 139 3.47 61.36 10.83
N THR A 140 3.20 61.51 12.13
CA THR A 140 3.71 62.63 12.91
C THR A 140 5.12 62.29 13.41
N PRO A 141 6.14 63.11 13.08
CA PRO A 141 7.50 62.89 13.55
C PRO A 141 7.59 63.19 15.05
N ASP A 142 7.33 62.18 15.88
CA ASP A 142 7.58 62.22 17.31
C ASP A 142 8.98 61.66 17.62
N ARG A 143 9.83 62.52 18.18
CA ARG A 143 11.21 62.21 18.55
C ARG A 143 11.31 61.13 19.64
N LYS A 144 10.24 60.88 20.40
CA LYS A 144 10.18 59.77 21.36
C LYS A 144 9.93 58.41 20.71
N VAL A 145 9.33 58.38 19.52
CA VAL A 145 8.96 57.15 18.81
C VAL A 145 10.00 56.79 17.75
N TYR A 146 10.57 57.79 17.06
CA TYR A 146 11.45 57.57 15.91
C TYR A 146 12.92 57.94 16.12
N GLY A 147 13.29 58.50 17.29
CA GLY A 147 14.68 58.84 17.67
C GLY A 147 15.20 60.15 17.10
#